data_AF-A0A919DNP4-F1
#
_entry.id   AF-A0A919DNP4-F1
#
_cell.length_a   1.000
_cell.length_b   1.000
_cell.length_c   1.000
_cell.angle_alpha   90.00
_cell.angle_beta   90.00
_cell.angle_gamma   90.00
#
_symmetry.space_group_name_H-M   'P 1'
#
loop_
_entity.id
_entity.type
_entity.pdbx_description
1 polymer ?
#
loop_
_entity_poly.entity_id
_entity_poly.type
_entity_poly.pdbx_seq_one_letter_code
_entity_poly.pdbx_strand_id
1 'polypeptide(L)'
;MSDHHIIGGRQAGERHITRAGQGGDRDVFEYALLRVVPRVERGECINAGVIVYCRARSYVGARTHLDEARLLALDPDADVAGVRALLRAVEGVCAGGDAAGQAARDDAGRRFRWLIAPRSTVVQPGPVHTGLTTDPAVETERLLDLLVR
;
A
#
# COMPACT_ATOMS: atom_id res chain seq x y z
N MET A 1 -1.43 49.75 -48.70
CA MET A 1 -0.24 48.94 -48.99
C MET A 1 0.75 49.21 -47.86
N SER A 2 0.91 48.39 -46.84
CA SER A 2 0.66 46.95 -46.75
C SER A 2 0.32 46.56 -45.31
N ASP A 3 -0.72 45.76 -45.17
CA ASP A 3 -1.02 44.93 -44.00
C ASP A 3 -0.19 43.65 -44.02
N HIS A 4 0.28 43.21 -42.85
CA HIS A 4 0.62 41.84 -42.39
C HIS A 4 1.28 42.06 -41.00
N HIS A 5 0.94 41.41 -39.87
CA HIS A 5 0.59 40.01 -39.66
C HIS A 5 -0.04 39.80 -38.26
N ILE A 6 -1.10 39.00 -38.24
CA ILE A 6 -1.60 37.98 -37.28
C ILE A 6 -0.76 37.69 -36.01
N ILE A 7 -1.46 37.42 -34.87
CA ILE A 7 -1.40 36.26 -33.92
C ILE A 7 -1.93 36.79 -32.56
N GLY A 8 -3.05 36.37 -31.97
CA GLY A 8 -3.57 35.01 -31.82
C GLY A 8 -3.07 34.39 -30.50
N GLY A 9 -3.56 34.83 -29.34
CA GLY A 9 -3.04 34.40 -28.03
C GLY A 9 -4.11 34.29 -26.96
N ARG A 10 -4.86 33.20 -27.00
CA ARG A 10 -5.90 32.75 -26.07
C ARG A 10 -5.37 32.76 -24.62
N GLN A 11 -5.95 33.59 -23.76
CA GLN A 11 -5.65 33.65 -22.33
C GLN A 11 -6.18 32.36 -21.67
N ALA A 12 -5.29 31.38 -21.50
CA ALA A 12 -5.57 30.17 -20.75
C ALA A 12 -5.45 30.48 -19.26
N GLY A 13 -6.54 30.26 -18.53
CA GLY A 13 -6.62 30.48 -17.10
C GLY A 13 -5.50 29.75 -16.35
N GLU A 14 -4.79 30.52 -15.53
CA GLU A 14 -3.93 30.02 -14.48
C GLU A 14 -4.80 29.19 -13.52
N ARG A 15 -4.82 27.88 -13.74
CA ARG A 15 -5.25 26.94 -12.71
C ARG A 15 -4.17 26.98 -11.65
N HIS A 16 -4.48 27.73 -10.61
CA HIS A 16 -3.77 27.78 -9.34
C HIS A 16 -3.65 26.33 -8.82
N ILE A 17 -2.56 25.66 -9.18
CA ILE A 17 -2.15 24.40 -8.57
C ILE A 17 -1.87 24.75 -7.11
N THR A 18 -2.78 24.33 -6.23
CA THR A 18 -2.70 24.50 -4.80
C THR A 18 -1.31 24.09 -4.32
N ARG A 19 -0.58 25.10 -3.83
CA ARG A 19 0.70 24.99 -3.15
C ARG A 19 0.65 23.81 -2.17
N ALA A 20 1.45 22.77 -2.43
CA ALA A 20 1.69 21.72 -1.43
C ALA A 20 2.13 22.40 -0.13
N GLY A 21 1.46 22.06 0.96
CA GLY A 21 1.43 22.84 2.20
C GLY A 21 2.82 23.21 2.73
N GLN A 22 3.00 24.50 3.00
CA GLN A 22 3.92 24.92 4.05
C GLN A 22 3.26 24.59 5.39
N GLY A 23 3.66 23.49 6.03
CA GLY A 23 3.15 23.09 7.35
C GLY A 23 3.52 21.67 7.79
N GLY A 24 4.75 21.49 8.30
CA GLY A 24 5.14 20.36 9.17
C GLY A 24 6.19 19.40 8.60
N ASP A 25 7.05 18.88 9.48
CA ASP A 25 8.10 17.85 9.28
C ASP A 25 7.56 16.47 8.84
N ARG A 26 6.41 16.43 8.15
CA ARG A 26 5.64 15.21 7.89
C ARG A 26 5.37 15.02 6.40
N ASP A 27 5.64 13.82 5.92
CA ASP A 27 5.40 13.37 4.57
C ASP A 27 4.06 12.64 4.44
N VAL A 28 3.43 12.76 3.27
CA VAL A 28 2.24 11.97 2.94
C VAL A 28 2.64 10.51 2.68
N PHE A 29 1.88 9.58 3.25
CA PHE A 29 1.98 8.16 2.96
C PHE A 29 0.62 7.56 2.64
N GLU A 30 0.65 6.45 1.93
CA GLU A 30 -0.49 5.59 1.62
C GLU A 30 -0.32 4.27 2.38
N TYR A 31 -1.42 3.67 2.86
CA TYR A 31 -1.39 2.35 3.46
C TYR A 31 -2.60 1.52 3.10
N ALA A 32 -2.44 0.20 3.13
CA ALA A 32 -3.51 -0.77 2.97
C ALA A 32 -3.33 -1.91 3.97
N LEU A 33 -4.45 -2.44 4.47
CA LEU A 33 -4.43 -3.64 5.32
C LEU A 33 -4.29 -4.90 4.46
N LEU A 34 -3.56 -5.88 4.97
CA LEU A 34 -3.60 -7.25 4.48
C LEU A 34 -4.66 -8.00 5.29
N ARG A 35 -5.66 -8.53 4.62
CA ARG A 35 -6.75 -9.28 5.23
C ARG A 35 -6.65 -10.75 4.85
N VAL A 36 -6.87 -11.63 5.81
CA VAL A 36 -6.98 -13.07 5.57
C VAL A 36 -8.45 -13.43 5.55
N VAL A 37 -8.90 -13.97 4.43
CA VAL A 37 -10.24 -14.50 4.17
C VAL A 37 -10.09 -16.02 4.08
N PRO A 38 -10.24 -16.78 5.19
CA PRO A 38 -10.02 -18.23 5.17
C PRO A 38 -11.00 -18.94 4.23
N ARG A 39 -12.24 -18.43 4.12
CA ARG A 39 -13.25 -18.96 3.21
C ARG A 39 -13.95 -17.85 2.43
N VAL A 40 -13.67 -17.81 1.14
CA VAL A 40 -14.07 -16.72 0.24
C VAL A 40 -15.59 -16.60 0.13
N GLU A 41 -16.28 -17.74 0.12
CA GLU A 41 -17.73 -17.84 -0.02
C GLU A 41 -18.47 -17.23 1.19
N ARG A 42 -17.84 -17.23 2.37
CA ARG A 42 -18.39 -16.59 3.57
C ARG A 42 -17.98 -15.12 3.68
N GLY A 43 -16.80 -14.77 3.16
CA GLY A 43 -16.28 -13.41 3.16
C GLY A 43 -15.82 -12.90 4.53
N GLU A 44 -15.81 -13.76 5.56
CA GLU A 44 -15.27 -13.43 6.88
C GLU A 44 -13.76 -13.20 6.79
N CYS A 45 -13.26 -12.22 7.53
CA CYS A 45 -11.84 -11.88 7.44
C CYS A 45 -11.27 -11.35 8.75
N ILE A 46 -9.96 -11.50 8.88
CA ILE A 46 -9.15 -10.85 9.93
C ILE A 46 -8.07 -9.99 9.28
N ASN A 47 -7.71 -8.90 9.92
CA ASN A 47 -6.49 -8.19 9.55
C ASN A 47 -5.28 -9.05 9.96
N ALA A 48 -4.27 -9.11 9.10
CA ALA A 48 -3.05 -9.87 9.34
C ALA A 48 -1.77 -9.12 8.96
N GLY A 49 -1.90 -7.85 8.57
CA GLY A 49 -0.74 -7.01 8.27
C GLY A 49 -1.12 -5.67 7.69
N VAL A 50 -0.10 -4.86 7.44
CA VAL A 50 -0.21 -3.55 6.83
C VAL A 50 0.91 -3.38 5.81
N ILE A 51 0.59 -2.73 4.69
CA ILE A 51 1.57 -2.25 3.71
C ILE A 51 1.53 -0.72 3.74
N VAL A 52 2.69 -0.09 3.83
CA VAL A 52 2.86 1.36 3.82
C VAL A 52 3.75 1.75 2.64
N TYR A 53 3.36 2.81 1.94
CA TYR A 53 4.13 3.43 0.86
C TYR A 53 4.24 4.93 1.10
N CYS A 54 5.46 5.46 1.06
CA CYS A 54 5.72 6.89 1.15
C CYS A 54 6.57 7.32 -0.03
N ARG A 55 5.94 8.02 -0.99
CA ARG A 55 6.59 8.50 -2.21
C ARG A 55 7.75 9.44 -1.91
N ALA A 56 7.57 10.38 -0.97
CA ALA A 56 8.60 11.37 -0.63
C ALA A 56 9.91 10.73 -0.17
N ARG A 57 9.81 9.56 0.49
CA ARG A 57 10.96 8.80 1.01
C ARG A 57 11.33 7.57 0.17
N SER A 58 10.67 7.36 -0.98
CA SER A 58 10.84 6.16 -1.79
C SER A 58 10.72 4.85 -0.98
N TYR A 59 9.87 4.87 0.05
CA TYR A 59 9.71 3.76 0.99
C TYR A 59 8.50 2.91 0.61
N VAL A 60 8.67 1.60 0.63
CA VAL A 60 7.58 0.63 0.69
C VAL A 60 7.95 -0.41 1.75
N GLY A 61 7.03 -0.70 2.66
CA GLY A 61 7.25 -1.66 3.73
C GLY A 61 5.97 -2.42 4.04
N ALA A 62 6.13 -3.66 4.46
CA ALA A 62 5.04 -4.44 5.01
C ALA A 62 5.45 -5.00 6.37
N ARG A 63 4.47 -5.13 7.25
CA ARG A 63 4.56 -5.91 8.48
C ARG A 63 3.33 -6.76 8.62
N THR A 64 3.55 -8.00 9.06
CA THR A 64 2.49 -8.99 9.17
C THR A 64 2.48 -9.60 10.57
N HIS A 65 1.28 -9.92 11.03
CA HIS A 65 1.03 -10.66 12.25
C HIS A 65 -0.19 -11.54 12.04
N LEU A 66 -0.03 -12.86 12.22
CA LEU A 66 -1.12 -13.80 12.06
C LEU A 66 -1.55 -14.35 13.43
N ASP A 67 -2.75 -13.98 13.86
CA ASP A 67 -3.43 -14.61 14.99
C ASP A 67 -4.04 -15.94 14.52
N GLU A 68 -3.33 -17.04 14.77
CA GLU A 68 -3.77 -18.38 14.38
C GLU A 68 -5.07 -18.80 15.07
N ALA A 69 -5.24 -18.42 16.34
CA ALA A 69 -6.43 -18.80 17.10
C ALA A 69 -7.67 -18.11 16.51
N ARG A 70 -7.57 -16.82 16.16
CA ARG A 70 -8.66 -16.09 15.50
C ARG A 70 -8.93 -16.63 14.08
N LEU A 71 -7.90 -17.00 13.33
CA LEU A 71 -8.06 -17.61 12.00
C LEU A 71 -8.82 -18.94 12.09
N LEU A 72 -8.38 -19.84 12.97
CA LEU A 72 -8.97 -21.17 13.16
C LEU A 72 -10.37 -21.11 13.79
N ALA A 73 -10.69 -20.03 14.50
CA ALA A 73 -12.04 -19.77 14.99
C ALA A 73 -13.03 -19.41 13.86
N LEU A 74 -12.56 -18.76 12.79
CA LEU A 74 -13.38 -18.49 11.59
C LEU A 74 -13.49 -19.72 10.68
N ASP A 75 -12.41 -20.47 10.51
CA ASP A 75 -12.40 -21.71 9.74
C ASP A 75 -11.40 -22.72 10.34
N PRO A 76 -11.90 -23.80 10.99
CA PRO A 76 -11.06 -24.82 11.59
C PRO A 76 -10.12 -25.53 10.61
N ASP A 77 -10.46 -25.53 9.32
CA ASP A 77 -9.68 -26.19 8.27
C ASP A 77 -8.72 -25.23 7.54
N ALA A 78 -8.55 -23.99 8.04
CA ALA A 78 -7.69 -23.00 7.39
C ALA A 78 -6.22 -23.46 7.30
N ASP A 79 -5.61 -23.29 6.12
CA ASP A 79 -4.18 -23.55 5.90
C ASP A 79 -3.31 -22.42 6.50
N VAL A 80 -3.07 -22.51 7.80
CA VAL A 80 -2.23 -21.55 8.55
C VAL A 80 -0.83 -21.41 7.94
N ALA A 81 -0.24 -22.52 7.47
CA ALA A 81 1.11 -22.53 6.91
C ALA A 81 1.17 -21.79 5.57
N GLY A 82 0.20 -22.05 4.68
CA GLY A 82 0.04 -21.34 3.42
C GLY A 82 -0.22 -19.85 3.61
N VAL A 83 -1.10 -19.47 4.55
CA VAL A 83 -1.34 -18.06 4.89
C VAL A 83 -0.06 -17.37 5.35
N ARG A 84 0.70 -17.99 6.25
CA ARG A 84 2.00 -17.45 6.71
C ARG A 84 3.00 -17.31 5.56
N ALA A 85 3.03 -18.26 4.64
CA ALA A 85 3.92 -18.20 3.47
C ALA A 85 3.55 -17.02 2.56
N LEU A 86 2.25 -16.79 2.31
CA LEU A 86 1.76 -15.65 1.53
C LEU A 86 2.09 -14.31 2.20
N LEU A 87 1.87 -14.19 3.50
CA LEU A 87 2.22 -12.99 4.27
C LEU A 87 3.72 -12.67 4.18
N ARG A 88 4.58 -13.69 4.35
CA ARG A 88 6.04 -13.52 4.18
C ARG A 88 6.45 -13.15 2.76
N ALA A 89 5.76 -13.67 1.75
CA ALA A 89 6.02 -13.29 0.36
C ALA A 89 5.73 -11.80 0.12
N VAL A 90 4.69 -11.24 0.75
CA VAL A 90 4.40 -9.80 0.71
C VAL A 90 5.53 -8.98 1.33
N GLU A 91 6.04 -9.39 2.49
CA GLU A 91 7.20 -8.74 3.12
C GLU A 91 8.45 -8.81 2.23
N GLY A 92 8.70 -9.95 1.58
CA GLY A 92 9.80 -10.13 0.63
C GLY A 92 9.73 -9.18 -0.57
N VAL A 93 8.52 -8.95 -1.11
CA VAL A 93 8.31 -7.99 -2.20
C VAL A 93 8.62 -6.55 -1.76
N CYS A 94 8.23 -6.17 -0.54
CA CYS A 94 8.59 -4.87 0.02
C CYS A 94 10.09 -4.71 0.27
N ALA A 95 10.78 -5.77 0.73
CA ALA A 95 12.22 -5.75 0.94
C ALA A 95 13.00 -5.53 -0.36
N GLY A 96 12.47 -6.00 -1.50
CA GLY A 96 13.15 -5.89 -2.80
C GLY A 96 14.22 -6.96 -2.99
N GLY A 97 15.09 -6.75 -3.99
CA GLY A 97 16.13 -7.74 -4.34
C GLY A 97 15.54 -9.08 -4.79
N ASP A 98 16.31 -10.16 -4.65
CA ASP A 98 15.89 -11.50 -5.11
C ASP A 98 14.59 -11.98 -4.43
N ALA A 99 14.33 -11.53 -3.20
CA ALA A 99 13.11 -11.86 -2.44
C ALA A 99 11.82 -11.28 -3.05
N ALA A 100 11.93 -10.24 -3.89
CA ALA A 100 10.79 -9.67 -4.59
C ALA A 100 10.47 -10.37 -5.93
N GLY A 101 11.25 -11.38 -6.32
CA GLY A 101 11.02 -12.17 -7.53
C GLY A 101 10.88 -11.30 -8.78
N GLN A 102 9.75 -11.41 -9.48
CA GLN A 102 9.48 -10.62 -10.70
C GLN A 102 9.38 -9.11 -10.45
N ALA A 103 9.16 -8.69 -9.21
CA ALA A 103 9.11 -7.29 -8.79
C ALA A 103 10.48 -6.76 -8.31
N ALA A 104 11.56 -7.56 -8.38
CA ALA A 104 12.89 -7.17 -7.92
C ALA A 104 13.44 -5.90 -8.60
N ARG A 105 13.05 -5.66 -9.86
CA ARG A 105 13.49 -4.51 -10.66
C ARG A 105 12.57 -3.29 -10.53
N ASP A 106 11.52 -3.38 -9.72
CA ASP A 106 10.48 -2.37 -9.63
C ASP A 106 10.76 -1.33 -8.56
N ASP A 107 10.44 -0.07 -8.87
CA ASP A 107 10.46 1.01 -7.87
C ASP A 107 9.44 0.75 -6.75
N ALA A 108 9.62 1.43 -5.61
CA ALA A 108 8.77 1.26 -4.43
C ALA A 108 7.28 1.47 -4.72
N GLY A 109 6.93 2.43 -5.59
CA GLY A 109 5.55 2.71 -5.95
C GLY A 109 4.94 1.64 -6.85
N ARG A 110 5.71 1.08 -7.79
CA ARG A 110 5.27 -0.03 -8.64
C ARG A 110 5.08 -1.30 -7.82
N ARG A 111 5.97 -1.58 -6.86
CA ARG A 111 5.81 -2.69 -5.90
C ARG A 111 4.58 -2.50 -5.03
N PHE A 112 4.35 -1.31 -4.49
CA PHE A 112 3.14 -0.99 -3.74
C PHE A 112 1.87 -1.23 -4.57
N ARG A 113 1.78 -0.63 -5.76
CA ARG A 113 0.64 -0.81 -6.68
C ARG A 113 0.41 -2.26 -7.06
N TRP A 114 1.48 -3.03 -7.26
CA TRP A 114 1.38 -4.45 -7.53
C TRP A 114 0.79 -5.19 -6.31
N LEU A 115 1.26 -4.91 -5.09
CA LEU A 115 0.81 -5.52 -3.84
C LEU A 115 -0.66 -5.23 -3.50
N ILE A 116 -1.14 -4.01 -3.76
CA ILE A 116 -2.55 -3.65 -3.49
C ILE A 116 -3.52 -4.11 -4.58
N ALA A 117 -3.03 -4.67 -5.69
CA ALA A 117 -3.89 -5.27 -6.70
C ALA A 117 -4.43 -6.63 -6.20
N PRO A 118 -5.75 -6.88 -6.22
CA PRO A 118 -6.33 -8.16 -5.81
C PRO A 118 -5.79 -9.31 -6.68
N ARG A 119 -5.03 -10.22 -6.09
CA ARG A 119 -4.37 -11.33 -6.80
C ARG A 119 -4.47 -12.69 -6.11
N SER A 120 -4.85 -12.70 -4.84
CA SER A 120 -5.04 -13.91 -4.05
C SER A 120 -6.45 -13.88 -3.49
N THR A 121 -7.07 -15.06 -3.39
CA THR A 121 -8.40 -15.24 -2.82
C THR A 121 -8.37 -15.28 -1.29
N VAL A 122 -7.26 -15.72 -0.68
CA VAL A 122 -7.13 -15.90 0.77
C VAL A 122 -6.50 -14.69 1.44
N VAL A 123 -5.31 -14.25 1.02
CA VAL A 123 -4.73 -12.97 1.46
C VAL A 123 -5.13 -11.88 0.48
N GLN A 124 -5.91 -10.91 0.94
CA GLN A 124 -6.48 -9.84 0.12
C GLN A 124 -6.03 -8.46 0.64
N PRO A 125 -5.61 -7.54 -0.25
CA PRO A 125 -5.42 -6.15 0.15
C PRO A 125 -6.78 -5.47 0.40
N GLY A 126 -6.86 -4.70 1.48
CA GLY A 126 -7.98 -3.82 1.78
C GLY A 126 -7.93 -2.50 1.00
N PRO A 127 -8.89 -1.60 1.22
CA PRO A 127 -8.87 -0.25 0.65
C PRO A 127 -7.59 0.50 1.00
N VAL A 128 -7.16 1.37 0.09
CA VAL A 128 -6.01 2.26 0.32
C VAL A 128 -6.48 3.51 1.07
N HIS A 129 -5.75 3.85 2.11
CA HIS A 129 -5.94 5.02 2.95
C HIS A 129 -4.68 5.89 2.93
N THR A 130 -4.80 7.14 3.39
CA THR A 130 -3.68 8.10 3.43
C THR A 130 -3.46 8.64 4.84
N GLY A 131 -2.22 9.07 5.12
CA GLY A 131 -1.84 9.68 6.38
C GLY A 131 -0.62 10.58 6.24
N LEU A 132 -0.17 11.12 7.38
CA LEU A 132 1.03 11.95 7.49
C LEU A 132 1.99 11.33 8.50
N THR A 133 3.27 11.22 8.14
CA THR A 133 4.30 10.61 9.00
C THR A 133 5.63 11.37 8.95
N THR A 134 6.34 11.40 10.08
CA THR A 134 7.75 11.82 10.13
C THR A 134 8.72 10.67 9.84
N ASP A 135 8.25 9.42 9.87
CA ASP A 135 9.02 8.20 9.58
C ASP A 135 8.07 7.06 9.15
N PRO A 136 8.08 6.64 7.87
CA PRO A 136 7.16 5.63 7.37
C PRO A 136 7.48 4.21 7.88
N ALA A 137 8.71 3.93 8.31
CA ALA A 137 9.06 2.64 8.89
C ALA A 137 8.47 2.49 10.30
N VAL A 138 8.63 3.53 11.14
CA VAL A 138 7.99 3.59 12.47
C VAL A 138 6.47 3.55 12.34
N GLU A 139 5.91 4.28 11.36
CA GLU A 139 4.47 4.29 11.10
C GLU A 139 3.94 2.91 10.67
N THR A 140 4.76 2.11 9.96
CA THR A 140 4.37 0.74 9.59
C THR A 140 4.17 -0.13 10.82
N GLU A 141 5.08 -0.07 11.80
CA GLU A 141 4.94 -0.81 13.08
C GLU A 141 3.75 -0.29 13.88
N ARG A 142 3.59 1.03 13.98
CA ARG A 142 2.48 1.67 14.71
C ARG A 142 1.12 1.24 14.15
N LEU A 143 0.99 1.16 12.83
CA LEU A 143 -0.24 0.70 12.18
C LEU A 143 -0.48 -0.81 12.37
N LEU A 144 0.58 -1.61 12.43
CA LEU A 144 0.46 -3.03 12.78
C LEU A 144 -0.10 -3.19 14.20
N ASP A 145 0.44 -2.45 15.16
CA ASP A 145 -0.06 -2.43 16.55
C ASP A 145 -1.51 -1.99 16.65
N LEU A 146 -1.88 -0.94 15.92
CA LEU A 146 -3.22 -0.36 16.05
C LEU A 146 -4.32 -1.17 15.36
N LEU A 147 -4.01 -1.80 14.23
CA LEU A 147 -5.03 -2.34 13.31
C LEU A 147 -5.02 -3.86 13.22
N VAL A 148 -4.00 -4.53 13.78
CA VAL A 148 -3.80 -5.98 13.64
C VAL A 148 -3.64 -6.67 15.00
N ARG A 149 -2.80 -6.12 15.89
CA ARG A 149 -2.48 -6.71 17.19
C ARG A 149 -3.43 -6.28 18.31
#